data_AF-A0AAD6X5Y4-F1
#
_entry.id   AF-A0AAD6X5Y4-F1
#
_cell.length_a   1.000
_cell.length_b   1.000
_cell.length_c   1.000
_cell.angle_alpha   90.00
_cell.angle_beta   90.00
_cell.angle_gamma   90.00
#
_symmetry.space_group_name_H-M   'P 1'
#
loop_
_entity.id
_entity.type
_entity.pdbx_description
1 polymer ?
#
loop_
_entity_poly.entity_id
_entity_poly.type
_entity_poly.pdbx_seq_one_letter_code
_entity_poly.pdbx_strand_id
1 'polypeptide(L)'
;MQREELETLAESTTRASAAERISMQQSPWWRKSTIRRARKISRTLALKCYKLDPSDLEGLVCIESPERDVERAAWKKYGGPAGFESHLDDTERAYNGTSSASPLYTSKPLFTATSAVHKKISTPALLPSFAEIYQHFPTQLEILEQAFTSIKCKWLWDAATRVLSFPVNISESRWSHFTQAEELAALSGLLPLARTYPRRPASPPPASPSFDIFREVLKRPNMRDKLVLFECLGGRRLWCWDANYMTELFTALIGIIEEHGCGEEGWASARWEVYDAHSTHLDGLTYRNKRWYDGASDWLRGTMDLPGEHAMTTRQDNKSAFGRWYNSLLPRE
;
A
#
# COMPACT_ATOMS: atom_id res chain seq x y z
N MET A 1 -14.13 -10.12 36.65
CA MET A 1 -15.22 -9.78 35.71
C MET A 1 -15.86 -8.44 36.03
N GLN A 2 -16.58 -8.24 37.14
CA GLN A 2 -17.35 -6.99 37.36
C GLN A 2 -16.53 -5.68 37.47
N ARG A 3 -15.25 -5.71 37.88
CA ARG A 3 -14.41 -4.50 37.92
C ARG A 3 -13.88 -4.08 36.54
N GLU A 4 -13.59 -5.03 35.68
CA GLU A 4 -13.01 -4.79 34.35
C GLU A 4 -14.06 -4.25 33.37
N GLU A 5 -15.32 -4.71 33.50
CA GLU A 5 -16.45 -4.13 32.78
C GLU A 5 -16.77 -2.69 33.23
N LEU A 6 -16.56 -2.36 34.50
CA LEU A 6 -16.78 -0.99 35.00
C LEU A 6 -15.68 -0.01 34.55
N GLU A 7 -14.43 -0.45 34.47
CA GLU A 7 -13.32 0.38 33.96
C GLU A 7 -13.46 0.64 32.46
N THR A 8 -13.83 -0.38 31.67
CA THR A 8 -14.08 -0.21 30.23
C THR A 8 -15.28 0.70 29.93
N LEU A 9 -16.36 0.63 30.73
CA LEU A 9 -17.50 1.54 30.59
C LEU A 9 -17.16 2.98 30.99
N ALA A 10 -16.35 3.17 32.04
CA ALA A 10 -15.90 4.48 32.48
C ALA A 10 -14.97 5.15 31.46
N GLU A 11 -14.04 4.39 30.86
CA GLU A 11 -13.19 4.89 29.77
C GLU A 11 -14.00 5.22 28.51
N SER A 12 -14.98 4.39 28.16
CA SER A 12 -15.90 4.64 27.03
C SER A 12 -16.72 5.93 27.21
N THR A 13 -17.28 6.14 28.41
CA THR A 13 -18.11 7.30 28.73
C THR A 13 -17.29 8.60 28.77
N THR A 14 -16.05 8.53 29.28
CA THR A 14 -15.14 9.69 29.30
C THR A 14 -14.69 10.07 27.89
N ARG A 15 -14.49 9.09 27.00
CA ARG A 15 -14.10 9.30 25.59
C ARG A 15 -15.20 9.96 24.75
N ALA A 16 -16.47 9.57 24.93
CA ALA A 16 -17.58 10.22 24.26
C ALA A 16 -17.70 11.71 24.67
N SER A 17 -17.47 12.01 25.96
CA SER A 17 -17.55 13.37 26.49
C SER A 17 -16.51 14.34 25.93
N ALA A 18 -15.28 13.89 25.66
CA ALA A 18 -14.21 14.78 25.18
C ALA A 18 -14.43 15.22 23.72
N ALA A 19 -14.79 14.29 22.83
CA ALA A 19 -15.10 14.61 21.43
C ALA A 19 -16.36 15.49 21.31
N GLU A 20 -17.35 15.25 22.16
CA GLU A 20 -18.59 16.03 22.19
C GLU A 20 -18.38 17.45 22.75
N ARG A 21 -17.49 17.62 23.73
CA ARG A 21 -17.07 18.95 24.24
C ARG A 21 -16.36 19.80 23.18
N ILE A 22 -15.51 19.20 22.34
CA ILE A 22 -14.86 19.93 21.23
C ILE A 22 -15.89 20.29 20.15
N SER A 23 -16.89 19.44 19.91
CA SER A 23 -17.96 19.72 18.96
C SER A 23 -18.90 20.85 19.43
N MET A 24 -19.19 20.97 20.73
CA MET A 24 -20.14 21.97 21.25
C MET A 24 -19.57 23.38 21.45
N GLN A 25 -18.26 23.57 21.55
CA GLN A 25 -17.64 24.91 21.68
C GLN A 25 -17.30 25.56 20.33
N GLN A 26 -18.15 25.38 19.32
CA GLN A 26 -17.98 26.09 18.06
C GLN A 26 -18.49 27.51 18.21
N SER A 27 -17.60 28.48 18.04
CA SER A 27 -17.97 29.88 17.83
C SER A 27 -18.98 29.96 16.68
N PRO A 28 -20.19 30.50 16.89
CA PRO A 28 -21.25 30.51 15.87
C PRO A 28 -20.88 31.32 14.61
N TRP A 29 -19.79 32.10 14.66
CA TRP A 29 -19.30 32.92 13.56
C TRP A 29 -18.21 32.25 12.70
N TRP A 30 -17.72 31.05 13.05
CA TRP A 30 -16.76 30.36 12.20
C TRP A 30 -17.43 29.74 10.96
N ARG A 31 -16.76 29.80 9.82
CA ARG A 31 -17.25 29.17 8.59
C ARG A 31 -17.37 27.66 8.77
N LYS A 32 -18.32 27.04 8.08
CA LYS A 32 -18.45 25.57 8.08
C LYS A 32 -17.21 24.93 7.43
N SER A 33 -16.70 23.87 8.06
CA SER A 33 -15.65 23.03 7.49
C SER A 33 -16.11 22.43 6.16
N THR A 34 -15.26 22.54 5.15
CA THR A 34 -15.50 21.97 3.81
C THR A 34 -14.96 20.54 3.69
N ILE A 35 -14.16 20.09 4.67
CA ILE A 35 -13.64 18.72 4.78
C ILE A 35 -14.81 17.73 4.83
N ARG A 36 -14.73 16.56 4.19
CA ARG A 36 -15.81 15.55 4.27
C ARG A 36 -15.86 14.93 5.66
N ARG A 37 -17.07 14.70 6.22
CA ARG A 37 -17.25 14.19 7.60
C ARG A 37 -16.56 12.83 7.85
N ALA A 38 -16.47 11.98 6.82
CA ALA A 38 -15.84 10.66 6.93
C ALA A 38 -14.32 10.66 6.72
N ARG A 39 -13.71 11.81 6.35
CA ARG A 39 -12.26 11.87 6.10
C ARG A 39 -11.51 11.86 7.42
N LYS A 40 -10.54 10.96 7.52
CA LYS A 40 -9.62 10.84 8.65
C LYS A 40 -8.22 11.30 8.24
N ILE A 41 -7.44 11.73 9.22
CA ILE A 41 -6.04 12.11 9.04
C ILE A 41 -5.21 11.49 10.17
N SER A 42 -3.98 11.05 9.85
CA SER A 42 -3.06 10.52 10.86
C SER A 42 -2.49 11.64 11.74
N ARG A 43 -2.12 11.31 12.98
CA ARG A 43 -1.53 12.29 13.93
C ARG A 43 -0.31 13.01 13.35
N THR A 44 0.59 12.27 12.69
CA THR A 44 1.79 12.84 12.07
C THR A 44 1.46 13.85 10.97
N LEU A 45 0.46 13.54 10.12
CA LEU A 45 0.01 14.47 9.08
C LEU A 45 -0.74 15.66 9.67
N ALA A 46 -1.53 15.46 10.73
CA ALA A 46 -2.21 16.54 11.44
C ALA A 46 -1.22 17.60 11.95
N LEU A 47 -0.19 17.18 12.71
CA LEU A 47 0.85 18.07 13.22
C LEU A 47 1.55 18.83 12.08
N LYS A 48 1.91 18.12 11.01
CA LYS A 48 2.67 18.69 9.89
C LYS A 48 1.84 19.67 9.04
N CYS A 49 0.63 19.29 8.66
CA CYS A 49 -0.22 20.02 7.72
C CYS A 49 -0.99 21.16 8.39
N TYR A 50 -1.36 21.00 9.66
CA TYR A 50 -2.12 21.99 10.41
C TYR A 50 -1.27 22.81 11.38
N LYS A 51 0.06 22.57 11.40
CA LYS A 51 1.03 23.27 12.27
C LYS A 51 0.66 23.22 13.76
N LEU A 52 0.06 22.11 14.14
CA LEU A 52 -0.35 21.83 15.51
C LEU A 52 0.82 21.23 16.30
N ASP A 53 0.81 21.48 17.60
CA ASP A 53 1.68 20.84 18.56
C ASP A 53 1.00 19.59 19.12
N PRO A 54 1.75 18.62 19.70
CA PRO A 54 1.17 17.41 20.27
C PRO A 54 0.08 17.69 21.33
N SER A 55 0.23 18.79 22.07
CA SER A 55 -0.73 19.26 23.08
C SER A 55 -2.05 19.76 22.47
N ASP A 56 -2.02 20.31 21.26
CA ASP A 56 -3.23 20.79 20.57
C ASP A 56 -4.15 19.62 20.13
N LEU A 57 -3.58 18.41 20.07
CA LEU A 57 -4.29 17.17 19.75
C LEU A 57 -4.63 16.35 21.00
N GLU A 58 -4.36 16.86 22.22
CA GLU A 58 -4.79 16.21 23.45
C GLU A 58 -6.32 16.19 23.52
N GLY A 59 -6.89 14.98 23.61
CA GLY A 59 -8.34 14.76 23.56
C GLY A 59 -8.87 14.31 22.19
N LEU A 60 -8.09 14.43 21.11
CA LEU A 60 -8.37 13.76 19.85
C LEU A 60 -7.80 12.34 19.92
N VAL A 61 -8.65 11.40 20.32
CA VAL A 61 -8.28 9.99 20.49
C VAL A 61 -8.01 9.37 19.12
N CYS A 62 -6.95 8.56 19.05
CA CYS A 62 -6.60 7.61 17.98
C CYS A 62 -5.48 8.03 17.01
N ILE A 63 -4.85 7.00 16.45
CA ILE A 63 -3.87 7.02 15.34
C ILE A 63 -4.42 7.79 14.13
N GLU A 64 -5.74 7.77 13.95
CA GLU A 64 -6.48 8.48 12.92
C GLU A 64 -7.65 9.28 13.52
N SER A 65 -7.56 10.60 13.50
CA SER A 65 -8.62 11.51 13.96
C SER A 65 -9.48 11.97 12.78
N PRO A 66 -10.78 12.26 12.96
CA PRO A 66 -11.56 12.96 11.96
C PRO A 66 -10.88 14.28 11.60
N GLU A 67 -10.59 14.49 10.32
CA GLU A 67 -9.77 15.63 9.90
C GLU A 67 -10.46 16.97 10.20
N ARG A 68 -11.80 17.00 10.24
CA ARG A 68 -12.59 18.15 10.68
C ARG A 68 -12.25 18.61 12.09
N ASP A 69 -11.99 17.68 13.00
CA ASP A 69 -11.72 18.02 14.40
C ASP A 69 -10.29 18.56 14.54
N VAL A 70 -9.37 18.04 13.74
CA VAL A 70 -8.01 18.59 13.59
C VAL A 70 -8.03 20.01 12.99
N GLU A 71 -8.82 20.24 11.95
CA GLU A 71 -9.00 21.58 11.37
C GLU A 71 -9.54 22.57 12.40
N ARG A 72 -10.52 22.15 13.20
CA ARG A 72 -11.09 22.98 14.27
C ARG A 72 -10.10 23.26 15.40
N ALA A 73 -9.26 22.29 15.77
CA ALA A 73 -8.18 22.51 16.71
C ALA A 73 -7.20 23.58 16.18
N ALA A 74 -6.87 23.55 14.89
CA ALA A 74 -6.06 24.58 14.24
C ALA A 74 -6.77 25.95 14.25
N TRP A 75 -8.05 26.01 13.88
CA TRP A 75 -8.81 27.26 13.96
C TRP A 75 -8.82 27.82 15.39
N LYS A 76 -8.98 26.98 16.42
CA LYS A 76 -8.90 27.42 17.81
C LYS A 76 -7.52 28.01 18.14
N LYS A 77 -6.44 27.35 17.74
CA LYS A 77 -5.06 27.81 17.96
C LYS A 77 -4.77 29.16 17.29
N TYR A 78 -5.24 29.35 16.06
CA TYR A 78 -4.92 30.53 15.25
C TYR A 78 -6.02 31.60 15.24
N GLY A 79 -6.96 31.58 16.19
CA GLY A 79 -7.99 32.64 16.31
C GLY A 79 -9.09 32.60 15.24
N GLY A 80 -9.30 31.45 14.62
CA GLY A 80 -10.37 31.16 13.66
C GLY A 80 -9.85 30.74 12.29
N PRO A 81 -10.76 30.48 11.33
CA PRO A 81 -10.40 30.07 9.97
C PRO A 81 -9.49 31.09 9.26
N ALA A 82 -9.80 32.38 9.36
CA ALA A 82 -9.03 33.45 8.72
C ALA A 82 -7.61 33.58 9.31
N GLY A 83 -7.47 33.43 10.63
CA GLY A 83 -6.16 33.48 11.28
C GLY A 83 -5.30 32.25 10.94
N PHE A 84 -5.93 31.07 10.80
CA PHE A 84 -5.24 29.88 10.30
C PHE A 84 -4.78 30.05 8.84
N GLU A 85 -5.62 30.60 7.96
CA GLU A 85 -5.27 30.90 6.57
C GLU A 85 -4.11 31.90 6.49
N SER A 86 -4.16 32.99 7.26
CA SER A 86 -3.07 33.97 7.36
C SER A 86 -1.75 33.32 7.80
N HIS A 87 -1.81 32.41 8.78
CA HIS A 87 -0.63 31.68 9.24
C HIS A 87 -0.02 30.78 8.15
N LEU A 88 -0.86 30.12 7.34
CA LEU A 88 -0.40 29.33 6.20
C LEU A 88 0.29 30.20 5.14
N ASP A 89 -0.29 31.37 4.84
CA ASP A 89 0.28 32.33 3.89
C ASP A 89 1.61 32.91 4.38
N ASP A 90 1.73 33.22 5.68
CA ASP A 90 2.99 33.68 6.29
C ASP A 90 4.06 32.58 6.21
N THR A 91 3.68 31.33 6.49
CA THR A 91 4.62 30.19 6.43
C THR A 91 5.07 29.92 5.00
N GLU A 92 4.17 30.02 4.01
CA GLU A 92 4.51 29.91 2.59
C GLU A 92 5.42 31.05 2.13
N ARG A 93 5.14 32.30 2.54
CA ARG A 93 6.00 33.46 2.24
C ARG A 93 7.38 33.31 2.85
N ALA A 94 7.48 32.86 4.10
CA ALA A 94 8.76 32.60 4.76
C ALA A 94 9.56 31.53 4.01
N TYR A 95 8.89 30.44 3.60
CA TYR A 95 9.53 29.37 2.84
C TYR A 95 10.05 29.83 1.47
N ASN A 96 9.21 30.56 0.72
CA ASN A 96 9.56 31.05 -0.60
C ASN A 96 10.61 32.19 -0.56
N GLY A 97 10.63 32.97 0.52
CA GLY A 97 11.60 34.05 0.74
C GLY A 97 13.01 33.55 1.07
N THR A 98 13.13 32.38 1.71
CA THR A 98 14.42 31.71 1.87
C THR A 98 14.81 31.02 0.57
N SER A 99 15.58 31.71 -0.27
CA SER A 99 16.04 31.28 -1.62
C SER A 99 16.88 29.99 -1.68
N SER A 100 16.99 29.23 -0.59
CA SER A 100 17.49 27.86 -0.65
C SER A 100 16.34 26.97 -1.13
N ALA A 101 16.36 26.61 -2.41
CA ALA A 101 15.46 25.68 -3.07
C ALA A 101 15.52 24.27 -2.43
N SER A 102 14.98 24.13 -1.22
CA SER A 102 14.70 22.83 -0.66
C SER A 102 13.44 22.29 -1.36
N PRO A 103 13.41 21.05 -1.86
CA PRO A 103 12.24 20.51 -2.57
C PRO A 103 11.09 20.07 -1.65
N LEU A 104 11.19 20.27 -0.32
CA LEU A 104 10.39 19.50 0.64
C LEU A 104 9.14 20.20 1.19
N TYR A 105 8.89 21.48 0.88
CA TYR A 105 7.65 22.14 1.27
C TYR A 105 6.57 21.98 0.19
N THR A 106 6.04 20.77 0.11
CA THR A 106 4.76 20.50 -0.53
C THR A 106 3.74 20.23 0.57
N SER A 107 3.17 21.29 1.16
CA SER A 107 1.92 21.16 1.91
C SER A 107 1.28 22.52 2.20
N LYS A 108 0.66 23.14 1.20
CA LYS A 108 -0.65 23.73 1.52
C LYS A 108 -1.53 22.54 1.93
N PRO A 109 -2.21 22.57 3.09
CA PRO A 109 -3.24 21.57 3.36
C PRO A 109 -4.18 21.58 2.16
N LEU A 110 -4.53 20.39 1.64
CA LEU A 110 -5.30 20.17 0.40
C LEU A 110 -6.64 20.95 0.31
N PHE A 111 -7.00 21.69 1.36
CA PHE A 111 -8.28 22.32 1.59
C PHE A 111 -8.31 23.85 1.48
N THR A 112 -7.20 24.56 1.30
CA THR A 112 -7.22 25.99 0.95
C THR A 112 -7.62 26.20 -0.52
N ALA A 113 -8.83 25.77 -0.88
CA ALA A 113 -9.41 25.86 -2.20
C ALA A 113 -10.41 27.03 -2.32
N THR A 114 -10.22 28.11 -1.55
CA THR A 114 -11.02 29.34 -1.65
C THR A 114 -10.34 30.46 -2.45
N SER A 115 -9.06 30.35 -2.79
CA SER A 115 -8.35 31.26 -3.73
C SER A 115 -7.94 30.59 -5.04
N ALA A 116 -8.59 29.48 -5.42
CA ALA A 116 -8.55 29.01 -6.80
C ALA A 116 -9.50 29.89 -7.63
N VAL A 117 -9.07 31.12 -7.94
CA VAL A 117 -9.43 31.77 -9.20
C VAL A 117 -9.33 30.70 -10.28
N HIS A 118 -10.37 30.55 -11.11
CA HIS A 118 -10.48 29.64 -12.23
C HIS A 118 -9.21 29.60 -13.11
N LYS A 119 -8.14 28.95 -12.64
CA LYS A 119 -7.19 28.30 -13.51
C LYS A 119 -8.03 27.23 -14.15
N LYS A 120 -8.45 27.46 -15.40
CA LYS A 120 -8.87 26.41 -16.31
C LYS A 120 -7.92 25.26 -16.02
N ILE A 121 -8.42 24.23 -15.34
CA ILE A 121 -7.75 22.95 -15.30
C ILE A 121 -7.83 22.55 -16.76
N SER A 122 -6.76 22.86 -17.51
CA SER A 122 -6.55 22.25 -18.81
C SER A 122 -6.81 20.79 -18.56
N THR A 123 -7.81 20.23 -19.24
CA THR A 123 -8.07 18.80 -19.26
C THR A 123 -6.70 18.14 -19.35
N PRO A 124 -6.27 17.37 -18.33
CA PRO A 124 -4.94 16.79 -18.33
C PRO A 124 -4.82 16.08 -19.67
N ALA A 125 -3.83 16.49 -20.47
CA ALA A 125 -3.57 15.85 -21.75
C ALA A 125 -3.58 14.34 -21.48
N LEU A 126 -4.43 13.61 -22.21
CA LEU A 126 -4.52 12.17 -22.09
C LEU A 126 -3.09 11.65 -22.12
N LEU A 127 -2.67 10.97 -21.05
CA LEU A 127 -1.32 10.45 -20.96
C LEU A 127 -1.07 9.57 -22.19
N PRO A 128 0.13 9.62 -22.77
CA PRO A 128 0.51 8.71 -23.83
C PRO A 128 0.16 7.30 -23.44
N SER A 129 -0.65 6.63 -24.25
CA SER A 129 -0.88 5.21 -24.03
C SER A 129 0.44 4.45 -24.25
N PHE A 130 0.61 3.28 -23.64
CA PHE A 130 1.78 2.43 -23.90
C PHE A 130 1.98 2.13 -25.40
N ALA A 131 0.90 2.17 -26.19
CA ALA A 131 0.95 2.07 -27.64
C ALA A 131 1.75 3.20 -28.31
N GLU A 132 1.79 4.40 -27.74
CA GLU A 132 2.61 5.52 -28.24
C GLU A 132 4.10 5.24 -28.00
N ILE A 133 4.47 4.58 -26.90
CA ILE A 133 5.86 4.23 -26.58
C ILE A 133 6.43 3.24 -27.58
N TYR A 134 5.62 2.24 -27.97
CA TYR A 134 5.96 1.31 -29.05
C TYR A 134 6.28 2.02 -30.37
N GLN A 135 5.71 3.19 -30.63
CA GLN A 135 6.01 3.96 -31.85
C GLN A 135 7.39 4.61 -31.80
N HIS A 136 7.87 4.98 -30.61
CA HIS A 136 9.16 5.67 -30.46
C HIS A 136 10.35 4.73 -30.30
N PHE A 137 10.15 3.53 -29.71
CA PHE A 137 11.23 2.57 -29.43
C PHE A 137 10.87 1.11 -29.82
N PRO A 138 10.39 0.85 -31.06
CA PRO A 138 9.90 -0.49 -31.43
C PRO A 138 11.00 -1.56 -31.32
N THR A 139 12.20 -1.26 -31.83
CA THR A 139 13.32 -2.22 -31.83
C THR A 139 13.82 -2.55 -30.42
N GLN A 140 13.93 -1.55 -29.54
CA GLN A 140 14.41 -1.79 -28.18
C GLN A 140 13.40 -2.59 -27.35
N LEU A 141 12.10 -2.32 -27.52
CA LEU A 141 11.05 -3.08 -26.86
C LEU A 141 11.00 -4.53 -27.38
N GLU A 142 11.16 -4.74 -28.69
CA GLU A 142 11.24 -6.08 -29.27
C GLU A 142 12.44 -6.88 -28.73
N ILE A 143 13.62 -6.25 -28.62
CA ILE A 143 14.80 -6.87 -28.02
C ILE A 143 14.55 -7.27 -26.56
N LEU A 144 13.90 -6.40 -25.78
CA LEU A 144 13.58 -6.69 -24.38
C LEU A 144 12.53 -7.80 -24.27
N GLU A 145 11.45 -7.75 -25.04
CA GLU A 145 10.44 -8.80 -25.06
C GLU A 145 11.05 -10.16 -25.43
N GLN A 146 11.92 -10.18 -26.44
CA GLN A 146 12.67 -11.37 -26.82
C GLN A 146 13.59 -11.84 -25.68
N ALA A 147 14.21 -10.92 -24.93
CA ALA A 147 15.02 -11.27 -23.78
C ALA A 147 14.18 -11.93 -22.67
N PHE A 148 13.02 -11.38 -22.31
CA PHE A 148 12.08 -12.00 -21.34
C PHE A 148 11.58 -13.37 -21.82
N THR A 149 11.28 -13.49 -23.11
CA THR A 149 10.86 -14.75 -23.72
C THR A 149 11.96 -15.81 -23.66
N SER A 150 13.21 -15.42 -23.94
CA SER A 150 14.37 -16.32 -23.93
C SER A 150 14.64 -16.93 -22.53
N ILE A 151 14.36 -16.17 -21.47
CA ILE A 151 14.46 -16.64 -20.07
C ILE A 151 13.14 -17.23 -19.54
N LYS A 152 12.18 -17.51 -20.43
CA LYS A 152 10.87 -18.12 -20.10
C LYS A 152 10.05 -17.31 -19.07
N CYS A 153 10.22 -15.98 -19.04
CA CYS A 153 9.53 -15.06 -18.14
C CYS A 153 8.61 -14.08 -18.89
N LYS A 154 7.96 -14.52 -19.97
CA LYS A 154 7.03 -13.68 -20.75
C LYS A 154 5.91 -13.08 -19.88
N TRP A 155 5.41 -13.85 -18.90
CA TRP A 155 4.39 -13.37 -17.96
C TRP A 155 4.83 -12.09 -17.22
N LEU A 156 6.12 -11.96 -16.91
CA LEU A 156 6.67 -10.83 -16.17
C LEU A 156 6.77 -9.59 -17.06
N TRP A 157 7.10 -9.77 -18.33
CA TRP A 157 6.97 -8.72 -19.35
C TRP A 157 5.52 -8.22 -19.44
N ASP A 158 4.56 -9.14 -19.59
CA ASP A 158 3.15 -8.80 -19.70
C ASP A 158 2.62 -8.08 -18.43
N ALA A 159 3.12 -8.46 -17.25
CA ALA A 159 2.79 -7.80 -15.98
C ALA A 159 3.43 -6.41 -15.88
N ALA A 160 4.71 -6.28 -16.23
CA ALA A 160 5.45 -5.01 -16.15
C ALA A 160 4.91 -3.97 -17.12
N THR A 161 4.66 -4.38 -18.37
CA THR A 161 4.05 -3.52 -19.38
C THR A 161 2.67 -3.07 -18.94
N ARG A 162 1.85 -3.96 -18.35
CA ARG A 162 0.56 -3.57 -17.75
C ARG A 162 0.72 -2.54 -16.64
N VAL A 163 1.68 -2.71 -15.72
CA VAL A 163 1.95 -1.76 -14.63
C VAL A 163 2.33 -0.38 -15.17
N LEU A 164 3.17 -0.33 -16.20
CA LEU A 164 3.58 0.94 -16.83
C LEU A 164 2.46 1.54 -17.71
N SER A 165 1.60 0.69 -18.30
CA SER A 165 0.47 1.10 -19.13
C SER A 165 -0.70 1.70 -18.37
N PHE A 166 -0.83 1.39 -17.06
CA PHE A 166 -1.94 1.91 -16.27
C PHE A 166 -1.80 3.43 -16.16
N PRO A 167 -2.74 4.22 -16.73
CA PRO A 167 -2.72 5.66 -16.54
C PRO A 167 -2.85 5.87 -15.04
N VAL A 168 -1.79 6.38 -14.42
CA VAL A 168 -1.69 6.51 -12.96
C VAL A 168 -2.79 7.45 -12.50
N ASN A 169 -3.95 6.88 -12.20
CA ASN A 169 -5.13 7.59 -11.76
C ASN A 169 -4.95 7.85 -10.26
N ILE A 170 -3.98 8.68 -9.91
CA ILE A 170 -3.67 8.97 -8.51
C ILE A 170 -3.49 10.47 -8.34
N SER A 171 -4.53 11.05 -7.74
CA SER A 171 -4.66 12.38 -7.18
C SER A 171 -3.64 12.77 -6.10
N GLU A 172 -2.53 12.03 -5.96
CA GLU A 172 -1.53 12.23 -4.91
C GLU A 172 -0.10 12.20 -5.47
N SER A 173 0.15 13.09 -6.43
CA SER A 173 1.19 14.12 -6.30
C SER A 173 2.70 13.84 -6.50
N ARG A 174 3.19 12.66 -6.92
CA ARG A 174 4.66 12.53 -7.20
C ARG A 174 5.10 11.69 -8.40
N TRP A 175 4.18 11.14 -9.16
CA TRP A 175 4.54 10.46 -10.40
C TRP A 175 4.61 11.50 -11.50
N SER A 176 5.72 12.24 -11.50
CA SER A 176 6.13 13.00 -12.68
C SER A 176 6.08 12.06 -13.87
N HIS A 177 5.42 12.51 -14.95
CA HIS A 177 5.31 11.82 -16.23
C HIS A 177 6.57 11.01 -16.52
N PHE A 178 6.44 9.69 -16.63
CA PHE A 178 7.54 8.88 -17.11
C PHE A 178 7.88 9.35 -18.52
N THR A 179 9.13 9.72 -18.73
CA THR A 179 9.63 9.83 -20.10
C THR A 179 9.70 8.42 -20.70
N GLN A 180 9.51 8.31 -22.01
CA GLN A 180 9.61 7.03 -22.71
C GLN A 180 10.96 6.34 -22.45
N ALA A 181 12.04 7.12 -22.30
CA ALA A 181 13.35 6.62 -21.92
C ALA A 181 13.39 6.04 -20.49
N GLU A 182 12.68 6.62 -19.53
CA GLU A 182 12.57 6.08 -18.18
C GLU A 182 11.76 4.79 -18.11
N GLU A 183 10.74 4.63 -18.97
CA GLU A 183 10.01 3.37 -19.08
C GLU A 183 10.87 2.25 -19.66
N LEU A 184 11.63 2.55 -20.72
CA LEU A 184 12.60 1.60 -21.28
C LEU A 184 13.66 1.20 -20.24
N ALA A 185 14.15 2.17 -19.46
CA ALA A 185 15.07 1.93 -18.35
C ALA A 185 14.41 1.10 -17.23
N ALA A 186 13.13 1.32 -16.94
CA ALA A 186 12.36 0.53 -16.00
C ALA A 186 12.29 -0.94 -16.44
N LEU A 187 11.83 -1.21 -17.66
CA LEU A 187 11.74 -2.56 -18.22
C LEU A 187 13.10 -3.26 -18.25
N SER A 188 14.15 -2.55 -18.67
CA SER A 188 15.52 -3.07 -18.65
C SER A 188 15.98 -3.42 -17.23
N GLY A 189 15.66 -2.57 -16.25
CA GLY A 189 15.97 -2.79 -14.84
C GLY A 189 15.24 -3.97 -14.20
N LEU A 190 14.21 -4.52 -14.85
CA LEU A 190 13.48 -5.70 -14.39
C LEU A 190 14.16 -7.03 -14.79
N LEU A 191 15.01 -7.04 -15.83
CA LEU A 191 15.67 -8.26 -16.32
C LEU A 191 16.51 -9.00 -15.25
N PRO A 192 17.28 -8.33 -14.37
CA PRO A 192 17.96 -9.01 -13.28
C PRO A 192 16.99 -9.70 -12.32
N LEU A 193 15.86 -9.07 -12.02
CA LEU A 193 14.82 -9.65 -11.16
C LEU A 193 14.14 -10.83 -11.85
N ALA A 194 13.90 -10.76 -13.16
CA ALA A 194 13.30 -11.83 -13.95
C ALA A 194 14.02 -13.17 -13.79
N ARG A 195 15.36 -13.14 -13.70
CA ARG A 195 16.19 -14.34 -13.51
C ARG A 195 16.06 -14.98 -12.13
N THR A 196 15.49 -14.27 -11.15
CA THR A 196 15.26 -14.77 -9.79
C THR A 196 13.91 -15.46 -9.63
N TYR A 197 13.00 -15.31 -10.60
CA TYR A 197 11.72 -16.00 -10.55
C TYR A 197 11.89 -17.46 -10.98
N PRO A 198 11.21 -18.40 -10.30
CA PRO A 198 11.14 -19.76 -10.78
C PRO A 198 10.41 -19.81 -12.13
N ARG A 199 10.53 -20.93 -12.83
CA ARG A 199 9.71 -21.17 -14.03
C ARG A 199 8.26 -21.37 -13.61
N ARG A 200 7.33 -20.74 -14.34
CA ARG A 200 5.90 -21.03 -14.21
C ARG A 200 5.57 -22.38 -14.88
N PRO A 201 4.90 -23.31 -14.18
CA PRO A 201 4.48 -24.58 -14.76
C PRO A 201 3.61 -24.36 -16.00
N ALA A 202 3.87 -25.14 -17.06
CA ALA A 202 3.16 -25.01 -18.32
C ALA A 202 1.78 -25.69 -18.29
N SER A 203 1.67 -26.75 -17.48
CA SER A 203 0.43 -27.50 -17.28
C SER A 203 -0.26 -27.05 -16.01
N PRO A 204 -1.61 -27.05 -15.96
CA PRO A 204 -2.32 -26.85 -14.72
C PRO A 204 -2.00 -28.00 -13.74
N PRO A 205 -2.02 -27.75 -12.43
CA PRO A 205 -1.82 -28.81 -11.45
C PRO A 205 -2.95 -29.85 -11.52
N PRO A 206 -2.67 -31.11 -11.13
CA PRO A 206 -3.62 -32.21 -11.22
C PRO A 206 -4.88 -31.94 -10.40
N ALA A 207 -6.01 -32.47 -10.86
CA ALA A 207 -7.23 -32.49 -10.06
C ALA A 207 -7.05 -33.48 -8.89
N SER A 208 -7.18 -32.99 -7.66
CA SER A 208 -7.03 -33.79 -6.45
C SER A 208 -7.75 -33.17 -5.26
N PRO A 209 -8.13 -33.97 -4.24
CA PRO A 209 -8.74 -33.45 -3.03
C PRO A 209 -7.91 -32.35 -2.33
N SER A 210 -6.57 -32.47 -2.27
CA SER A 210 -5.71 -31.46 -1.67
C SER A 210 -5.77 -30.12 -2.41
N PHE A 211 -5.74 -30.15 -3.75
CA PHE A 211 -5.86 -28.93 -4.56
C PHE A 211 -7.26 -28.32 -4.50
N ASP A 212 -8.31 -29.13 -4.39
CA ASP A 212 -9.68 -28.63 -4.25
C ASP A 212 -9.85 -27.87 -2.93
N ILE A 213 -9.39 -28.44 -1.81
CA ILE A 213 -9.39 -27.77 -0.50
C ILE A 213 -8.58 -26.46 -0.55
N PHE A 214 -7.38 -26.51 -1.11
CA PHE A 214 -6.52 -25.35 -1.28
C PHE A 214 -7.19 -24.23 -2.11
N ARG A 215 -7.81 -24.57 -3.24
CA ARG A 215 -8.52 -23.61 -4.08
C ARG A 215 -9.75 -23.04 -3.38
N GLU A 216 -10.47 -23.82 -2.57
CA GLU A 216 -11.55 -23.30 -1.74
C GLU A 216 -11.02 -22.29 -0.70
N VAL A 217 -9.85 -22.52 -0.11
CA VAL A 217 -9.19 -21.51 0.75
C VAL A 217 -8.84 -20.25 -0.03
N LEU A 218 -8.30 -20.37 -1.25
CA LEU A 218 -7.97 -19.20 -2.09
C LEU A 218 -9.20 -18.41 -2.58
N LYS A 219 -10.32 -19.08 -2.87
CA LYS A 219 -11.58 -18.46 -3.33
C LYS A 219 -12.33 -17.69 -2.26
N ARG A 220 -12.14 -18.04 -0.98
CA ARG A 220 -12.89 -17.49 0.14
C ARG A 220 -13.05 -15.98 0.23
N PRO A 221 -12.21 -15.09 -0.35
CA PRO A 221 -12.30 -13.73 0.12
C PRO A 221 -12.80 -12.71 -0.89
N ASN A 222 -13.87 -12.03 -0.46
CA ASN A 222 -13.96 -10.58 -0.52
C ASN A 222 -12.84 -10.02 0.41
N MET A 223 -11.61 -9.95 -0.11
CA MET A 223 -10.37 -9.83 0.70
C MET A 223 -10.26 -8.62 1.61
N ARG A 224 -11.05 -7.55 1.40
CA ARG A 224 -10.94 -6.31 2.18
C ARG A 224 -11.20 -6.47 3.68
N ASP A 225 -12.05 -7.42 4.08
CA ASP A 225 -12.40 -7.62 5.50
C ASP A 225 -11.38 -8.47 6.26
N LYS A 226 -10.45 -9.12 5.53
CA LYS A 226 -9.42 -10.03 6.07
C LYS A 226 -8.00 -9.50 5.91
N LEU A 227 -7.85 -8.25 5.49
CA LEU A 227 -6.55 -7.60 5.50
C LEU A 227 -6.31 -6.99 6.87
N VAL A 228 -5.21 -7.39 7.50
CA VAL A 228 -4.74 -6.73 8.72
C VAL A 228 -3.59 -5.81 8.37
N LEU A 229 -3.61 -4.63 8.99
CA LEU A 229 -2.54 -3.66 8.86
C LEU A 229 -1.42 -4.06 9.82
N PHE A 230 -0.35 -4.64 9.27
CA PHE A 230 0.81 -5.07 10.03
C PHE A 230 1.83 -3.94 10.12
N GLU A 231 2.13 -3.49 11.34
CA GLU A 231 3.16 -2.49 11.58
C GLU A 231 4.54 -3.15 11.58
N CYS A 232 5.30 -2.82 10.55
CA CYS A 232 6.66 -3.25 10.30
C CYS A 232 7.66 -2.48 11.17
N LEU A 233 8.82 -3.09 11.38
CA LEU A 233 9.97 -2.38 11.97
C LEU A 233 10.30 -1.14 11.12
N GLY A 234 10.44 0.00 11.79
CA GLY A 234 10.57 1.31 11.15
C GLY A 234 9.24 2.02 10.85
N GLY A 235 8.13 1.57 11.45
CA GLY A 235 6.82 2.25 11.40
C GLY A 235 6.13 2.18 10.04
N ARG A 236 6.65 1.37 9.10
CA ARG A 236 5.96 1.10 7.84
C ARG A 236 4.77 0.22 8.13
N ARG A 237 3.70 0.37 7.38
CA ARG A 237 2.53 -0.49 7.52
C ARG A 237 2.31 -1.24 6.22
N LEU A 238 2.20 -2.56 6.31
CA LEU A 238 1.92 -3.43 5.18
C LEU A 238 0.58 -4.10 5.42
N TRP A 239 -0.21 -4.23 4.36
CA TRP A 239 -1.38 -5.08 4.39
C TRP A 239 -0.94 -6.52 4.17
N CYS A 240 -1.46 -7.42 4.99
CA CYS A 240 -1.24 -8.85 4.86
C CYS A 240 -2.54 -9.60 5.13
N TRP A 241 -2.60 -10.85 4.73
CA TRP A 241 -3.69 -11.73 5.13
C TRP A 241 -3.67 -11.96 6.64
N ASP A 242 -4.86 -12.13 7.23
CA ASP A 242 -5.00 -12.39 8.66
C ASP A 242 -4.43 -13.75 9.07
N ALA A 243 -4.08 -13.89 10.35
CA ALA A 243 -3.39 -15.08 10.87
C ALA A 243 -4.22 -16.38 10.75
N ASN A 244 -5.56 -16.30 10.81
CA ASN A 244 -6.41 -17.48 10.67
C ASN A 244 -6.41 -17.94 9.21
N TYR A 245 -6.56 -17.00 8.26
CA TYR A 245 -6.43 -17.30 6.84
C TYR A 245 -5.08 -17.92 6.51
N MET A 246 -3.99 -17.35 7.03
CA MET A 246 -2.64 -17.89 6.84
C MET A 246 -2.50 -19.31 7.37
N THR A 247 -3.12 -19.62 8.51
CA THR A 247 -3.13 -20.98 9.08
C THR A 247 -3.86 -21.97 8.18
N GLU A 248 -5.04 -21.61 7.68
CA GLU A 248 -5.79 -22.43 6.72
C GLU A 248 -5.00 -22.65 5.43
N LEU A 249 -4.39 -21.59 4.89
CA LEU A 249 -3.59 -21.63 3.67
C LEU A 249 -2.38 -22.54 3.83
N PHE A 250 -1.61 -22.40 4.91
CA PHE A 250 -0.45 -23.27 5.16
C PHE A 250 -0.87 -24.72 5.34
N THR A 251 -1.97 -24.98 6.05
CA THR A 251 -2.51 -26.33 6.21
C THR A 251 -2.83 -26.97 4.86
N ALA A 252 -3.49 -26.24 3.97
CA ALA A 252 -3.82 -26.73 2.63
C ALA A 252 -2.58 -26.94 1.76
N LEU A 253 -1.59 -26.03 1.82
CA LEU A 253 -0.32 -26.18 1.11
C LEU A 253 0.50 -27.37 1.59
N ILE A 254 0.51 -27.66 2.90
CA ILE A 254 1.15 -28.86 3.45
C ILE A 254 0.47 -30.11 2.88
N GLY A 255 -0.87 -30.16 2.84
CA GLY A 255 -1.59 -31.27 2.24
C GLY A 255 -1.21 -31.51 0.76
N ILE A 256 -1.00 -30.45 -0.02
CA ILE A 256 -0.50 -30.57 -1.40
C ILE A 256 0.92 -31.16 -1.44
N ILE A 257 1.80 -30.72 -0.54
CA ILE A 257 3.18 -31.23 -0.48
C ILE A 257 3.19 -32.71 -0.08
N GLU A 258 2.35 -33.11 0.87
CA GLU A 258 2.24 -34.50 1.32
C GLU A 258 1.68 -35.41 0.21
N GLU A 259 0.70 -34.93 -0.58
CA GLU A 259 0.06 -35.72 -1.63
C GLU A 259 0.86 -35.74 -2.95
N HIS A 260 1.40 -34.59 -3.39
CA HIS A 260 2.00 -34.41 -4.72
C HIS A 260 3.49 -34.02 -4.70
N GLY A 261 4.07 -33.85 -3.51
CA GLY A 261 5.48 -33.46 -3.34
C GLY A 261 5.77 -31.99 -3.69
N CYS A 262 7.07 -31.69 -3.86
CA CYS A 262 7.54 -30.33 -4.14
C CYS A 262 7.74 -30.00 -5.62
N GLY A 263 7.43 -30.95 -6.53
CA GLY A 263 7.64 -30.82 -7.97
C GLY A 263 6.57 -29.99 -8.69
N GLU A 264 6.57 -30.05 -10.03
CA GLU A 264 5.61 -29.33 -10.89
C GLU A 264 4.15 -29.76 -10.64
N GLU A 265 3.90 -30.98 -10.17
CA GLU A 265 2.54 -31.46 -9.85
C GLU A 265 2.06 -31.04 -8.46
N GLY A 266 2.96 -30.57 -7.57
CA GLY A 266 2.65 -30.20 -6.20
C GLY A 266 2.98 -28.74 -5.89
N TRP A 267 3.88 -28.51 -4.92
CA TRP A 267 4.21 -27.17 -4.43
C TRP A 267 4.61 -26.18 -5.53
N ALA A 268 5.41 -26.60 -6.53
CA ALA A 268 5.91 -25.67 -7.53
C ALA A 268 4.79 -25.08 -8.39
N SER A 269 3.65 -25.76 -8.53
CA SER A 269 2.42 -25.22 -9.12
C SER A 269 1.60 -24.43 -8.13
N ALA A 270 1.39 -24.97 -6.91
CA ALA A 270 0.60 -24.32 -5.88
C ALA A 270 1.12 -22.91 -5.54
N ARG A 271 2.45 -22.71 -5.50
CA ARG A 271 3.06 -21.39 -5.22
C ARG A 271 2.66 -20.31 -6.23
N TRP A 272 2.43 -20.68 -7.49
CA TRP A 272 1.95 -19.75 -8.51
C TRP A 272 0.47 -19.39 -8.33
N GLU A 273 -0.38 -20.34 -7.92
CA GLU A 273 -1.78 -20.04 -7.58
C GLU A 273 -1.85 -19.07 -6.38
N VAL A 274 -0.98 -19.23 -5.36
CA VAL A 274 -0.89 -18.28 -4.25
C VAL A 274 -0.37 -16.92 -4.70
N TYR A 275 0.67 -16.88 -5.55
CA TYR A 275 1.20 -15.64 -6.11
C TYR A 275 0.13 -14.84 -6.87
N ASP A 276 -0.64 -15.50 -7.74
CA ASP A 276 -1.71 -14.86 -8.50
C ASP A 276 -2.81 -14.34 -7.58
N ALA A 277 -3.20 -15.12 -6.56
CA ALA A 277 -4.17 -14.69 -5.56
C ALA A 277 -3.66 -13.48 -4.74
N HIS A 278 -2.40 -13.50 -4.31
CA HIS A 278 -1.79 -12.41 -3.55
C HIS A 278 -1.67 -11.14 -4.37
N SER A 279 -1.12 -11.23 -5.58
CA SER A 279 -0.92 -10.09 -6.49
C SER A 279 -2.23 -9.43 -6.93
N THR A 280 -3.31 -10.21 -7.02
CA THR A 280 -4.65 -9.69 -7.38
C THR A 280 -5.27 -8.86 -6.27
N HIS A 281 -5.02 -9.19 -4.99
CA HIS A 281 -5.81 -8.66 -3.89
C HIS A 281 -5.04 -7.83 -2.86
N LEU A 282 -3.72 -8.00 -2.77
CA LEU A 282 -2.86 -7.34 -1.80
C LEU A 282 -1.88 -6.40 -2.48
N ASP A 283 -0.78 -6.97 -2.96
CA ASP A 283 0.30 -6.28 -3.64
C ASP A 283 0.99 -7.27 -4.56
N GLY A 284 1.35 -6.81 -5.75
CA GLY A 284 2.02 -7.60 -6.77
C GLY A 284 3.21 -6.84 -7.32
N LEU A 285 3.53 -7.08 -8.59
CA LEU A 285 4.54 -6.31 -9.28
C LEU A 285 4.11 -4.84 -9.38
N THR A 286 4.93 -3.94 -8.83
CA THR A 286 4.73 -2.49 -8.89
C THR A 286 6.06 -1.81 -9.18
N TYR A 287 6.03 -0.68 -9.89
CA TYR A 287 7.21 0.13 -10.15
C TYR A 287 7.09 1.45 -9.40
N ARG A 288 7.89 1.67 -8.35
CA ARG A 288 7.87 2.91 -7.52
C ARG A 288 9.24 3.44 -7.19
N ASN A 289 9.39 4.76 -7.09
CA ASN A 289 10.68 5.41 -6.79
C ASN A 289 11.83 4.89 -7.69
N LYS A 290 11.53 4.73 -9.00
CA LYS A 290 12.46 4.21 -10.01
C LYS A 290 13.01 2.79 -9.70
N ARG A 291 12.22 1.97 -9.01
CA ARG A 291 12.56 0.57 -8.66
C ARG A 291 11.34 -0.33 -8.75
N TRP A 292 11.56 -1.58 -9.16
CA TRP A 292 10.55 -2.63 -9.09
C TRP A 292 10.44 -3.19 -7.68
N TYR A 293 9.20 -3.46 -7.28
CA TYR A 293 8.84 -4.17 -6.06
C TYR A 293 7.84 -5.24 -6.45
N ASP A 294 7.92 -6.39 -5.81
CA ASP A 294 6.92 -7.44 -5.97
C ASP A 294 6.60 -8.03 -4.59
N GLY A 295 5.49 -7.57 -4.02
CA GLY A 295 5.02 -8.02 -2.70
C GLY A 295 4.57 -9.48 -2.68
N ALA A 296 4.32 -10.09 -3.84
CA ALA A 296 3.94 -11.50 -3.95
C ALA A 296 5.15 -12.42 -4.19
N SER A 297 6.32 -11.89 -4.57
CA SER A 297 7.50 -12.67 -4.94
C SER A 297 8.00 -13.64 -3.86
N ASP A 298 7.76 -13.35 -2.57
CA ASP A 298 8.13 -14.23 -1.46
C ASP A 298 7.44 -15.61 -1.52
N TRP A 299 6.23 -15.67 -2.08
CA TRP A 299 5.51 -16.92 -2.28
C TRP A 299 6.17 -17.82 -3.32
N LEU A 300 6.90 -17.23 -4.26
CA LEU A 300 7.58 -17.98 -5.31
C LEU A 300 8.92 -18.56 -4.86
N ARG A 301 9.43 -18.16 -3.69
CA ARG A 301 10.69 -18.68 -3.15
C ARG A 301 10.46 -19.99 -2.41
N GLY A 302 11.44 -20.89 -2.46
CA GLY A 302 11.50 -22.08 -1.61
C GLY A 302 11.65 -21.78 -0.12
N THR A 303 12.54 -22.52 0.53
CA THR A 303 12.85 -22.30 1.95
C THR A 303 13.36 -20.87 2.14
N MET A 304 12.77 -20.15 3.09
CA MET A 304 13.26 -18.83 3.48
C MET A 304 14.15 -18.99 4.71
N ASP A 305 15.46 -19.04 4.46
CA ASP A 305 16.48 -18.92 5.50
C ASP A 305 16.62 -17.46 5.87
N LEU A 306 15.66 -16.97 6.62
CA LEU A 306 15.66 -15.59 7.06
C LEU A 306 16.28 -15.51 8.45
N PRO A 307 17.54 -15.02 8.56
CA PRO A 307 18.19 -14.87 9.84
C PRO A 307 17.51 -13.75 10.63
N GLY A 308 16.62 -14.14 11.55
CA GLY A 308 16.08 -13.28 12.60
C GLY A 308 14.58 -13.02 12.50
N GLU A 309 14.01 -12.55 13.63
CA GLU A 309 12.60 -12.12 13.77
C GLU A 309 12.21 -10.95 12.85
N HIS A 310 13.13 -10.46 12.02
CA HIS A 310 13.08 -9.16 11.35
C HIS A 310 12.97 -9.23 9.83
N ALA A 311 13.12 -10.40 9.23
CA ALA A 311 12.86 -10.52 7.80
C ALA A 311 11.35 -10.53 7.58
N MET A 312 10.84 -9.35 7.27
CA MET A 312 9.43 -9.12 7.05
C MET A 312 9.07 -9.63 5.66
N THR A 313 8.37 -10.75 5.62
CA THR A 313 7.79 -11.30 4.39
C THR A 313 6.28 -11.20 4.47
N THR A 314 5.65 -11.02 3.32
CA THR A 314 4.18 -11.12 3.22
C THR A 314 3.69 -12.54 3.51
N ARG A 315 4.59 -13.53 3.37
CA ARG A 315 4.34 -14.94 3.66
C ARG A 315 4.18 -15.27 5.15
N GLN A 316 4.79 -14.54 6.09
CA GLN A 316 4.64 -14.74 7.55
C GLN A 316 4.77 -16.19 8.05
N ASP A 317 5.52 -17.04 7.36
CA ASP A 317 5.71 -18.45 7.68
C ASP A 317 6.34 -18.66 9.06
N ASN A 318 7.18 -17.74 9.53
CA ASN A 318 7.76 -17.81 10.87
C ASN A 318 6.74 -17.53 12.01
N LYS A 319 5.58 -16.92 11.73
CA LYS A 319 4.61 -16.47 12.75
C LYS A 319 3.69 -17.58 13.26
N SER A 320 3.48 -18.66 12.51
CA SER A 320 2.60 -19.76 12.90
C SER A 320 3.36 -21.10 12.94
N ALA A 321 2.84 -22.06 13.71
CA ALA A 321 3.41 -23.41 13.73
C ALA A 321 3.32 -24.08 12.35
N PHE A 322 2.18 -23.93 11.67
CA PHE A 322 1.97 -24.45 10.32
C PHE A 322 2.87 -23.77 9.27
N GLY A 323 3.09 -22.46 9.37
CA GLY A 323 4.02 -21.76 8.48
C GLY A 323 5.46 -22.27 8.64
N ARG A 324 5.91 -22.49 9.88
CA ARG A 324 7.25 -23.05 10.14
C ARG A 324 7.37 -24.48 9.62
N TRP A 325 6.33 -25.28 9.81
CA TRP A 325 6.29 -26.64 9.28
C TRP A 325 6.31 -26.64 7.75
N TYR A 326 5.44 -25.85 7.11
CA TYR A 326 5.46 -25.63 5.66
C TYR A 326 6.86 -25.25 5.16
N ASN A 327 7.52 -24.25 5.76
CA ASN A 327 8.86 -23.81 5.35
C ASN A 327 9.91 -24.94 5.48
N SER A 328 9.77 -25.83 6.48
CA SER A 328 10.67 -26.98 6.65
C SER A 328 10.52 -28.07 5.58
N LEU A 329 9.40 -28.08 4.85
CA LEU A 329 9.13 -29.03 3.76
C LEU A 329 9.62 -28.54 2.40
N LEU A 330 9.99 -27.26 2.27
CA LEU A 330 10.33 -26.65 0.99
C LEU A 330 11.75 -27.02 0.53
N PRO A 331 12.01 -27.03 -0.79
CA PRO A 331 13.38 -27.15 -1.30
C PRO A 331 14.20 -25.91 -0.90
N ARG A 332 15.52 -26.10 -0.75
CA ARG A 332 16.48 -25.00 -0.69
C ARG A 332 16.89 -24.67 -2.12
N GLU A 333 16.40 -23.53 -2.62
CA GLU A 333 16.66 -23.03 -3.99
C GLU A 333 17.77 -21.97 -3.98
#